data_AF-A0A967KEN8-F1
#
_entry.id   AF-A0A967KEN8-F1
#
_cell.length_a   1.000
_cell.length_b   1.000
_cell.length_c   1.000
_cell.angle_alpha   90.00
_cell.angle_beta   90.00
_cell.angle_gamma   90.00
#
_symmetry.space_group_name_H-M   'P 1'
#
loop_
_entity.id
_entity.type
_entity.pdbx_description
1 polymer ?
#
loop_
_entity_poly.entity_id
_entity_poly.type
_entity_poly.pdbx_seq_one_letter_code
_entity_poly.pdbx_strand_id
1 'polypeptide(L)'
;MPARLPRGGRLLLLLGVLLVLFLLGGRLVSTFYVDVLWFESAGYLGVFWTRTLWQWGLRVVGGAVAAALVYANLRIVSETLGAIQIKRRVGDLEIAEKLPRSYVHWG
;
A
#
# COMPACT_ATOMS: atom_id res chain seq x y z
N MET A 1 -9.55 -24.88 -29.94
CA MET A 1 -8.11 -25.05 -29.67
C MET A 1 -7.76 -24.23 -28.43
N PRO A 2 -7.22 -24.81 -27.35
CA PRO A 2 -6.89 -24.02 -26.16
C PRO A 2 -5.63 -23.18 -26.39
N ALA A 3 -5.75 -21.86 -26.24
CA ALA A 3 -4.64 -20.92 -26.32
C ALA A 3 -3.65 -21.19 -25.18
N ARG A 4 -2.44 -21.63 -25.52
CA ARG A 4 -1.35 -21.82 -24.58
C ARG A 4 -0.80 -20.45 -24.21
N LEU A 5 -1.04 -19.99 -22.99
CA LEU A 5 -0.37 -18.79 -22.46
C LEU A 5 1.15 -19.05 -22.50
N PRO A 6 1.94 -18.27 -23.26
CA PRO A 6 3.38 -18.47 -23.32
C PRO A 6 3.98 -18.15 -21.95
N ARG A 7 4.79 -19.06 -21.42
CA ARG A 7 5.53 -18.91 -20.15
C ARG A 7 6.42 -17.64 -20.08
N GLY A 8 6.63 -16.96 -21.22
CA GLY A 8 7.33 -15.67 -21.32
C GLY A 8 6.48 -14.42 -20.98
N GLY A 9 5.17 -14.55 -20.77
CA GLY A 9 4.31 -13.39 -20.47
C GLY A 9 4.71 -12.63 -19.21
N ARG A 10 5.18 -13.33 -18.17
CA ARG A 10 5.64 -12.69 -16.92
C ARG A 10 6.90 -11.85 -17.14
N LEU A 11 7.83 -12.31 -17.99
CA LEU A 11 9.06 -11.57 -18.30
C LEU A 11 8.75 -10.31 -19.11
N LEU A 12 7.89 -10.41 -20.12
CA LEU A 12 7.47 -9.26 -20.91
C LEU A 12 6.72 -8.22 -20.07
N LEU A 13 5.84 -8.68 -19.15
CA LEU A 13 5.18 -7.80 -18.20
C LEU A 13 6.18 -7.10 -17.26
N LEU A 14 7.15 -7.84 -16.71
CA LEU A 14 8.19 -7.25 -15.86
C LEU A 14 9.03 -6.21 -16.62
N LEU A 15 9.45 -6.52 -17.85
CA LEU A 15 10.20 -5.58 -18.69
C LEU A 15 9.36 -4.35 -19.05
N GLY A 16 8.08 -4.55 -19.37
CA GLY A 16 7.14 -3.45 -19.62
C GLY A 16 6.97 -2.55 -18.40
N VAL A 17 6.76 -3.13 -17.22
CA VAL A 17 6.67 -2.38 -15.96
C VAL A 17 7.98 -1.64 -15.67
N LEU A 18 9.12 -2.29 -15.84
CA LEU A 18 10.42 -1.66 -15.61
C LEU A 18 10.65 -0.48 -16.55
N LEU A 19 10.31 -0.64 -17.83
CA LEU A 19 10.40 0.44 -18.82
C LEU A 19 9.49 1.61 -18.46
N VAL A 20 8.24 1.34 -18.08
CA VAL A 20 7.30 2.38 -17.64
C VAL A 20 7.81 3.10 -16.41
N LEU A 21 8.29 2.37 -15.40
CA LEU A 21 8.89 2.95 -14.19
C LEU A 21 10.12 3.79 -14.52
N PHE A 22 10.97 3.32 -15.44
CA PHE A 22 12.16 4.05 -15.88
C PHE A 22 11.79 5.37 -16.59
N LEU A 23 10.84 5.34 -17.52
CA LEU A 23 10.41 6.53 -18.26
C LEU A 23 9.71 7.55 -17.34
N LEU A 24 8.79 7.09 -16.49
CA LEU A 24 8.09 7.97 -15.56
C LEU A 24 9.01 8.51 -14.47
N GLY A 25 9.88 7.65 -13.92
CA GLY A 25 10.88 8.02 -12.94
C GLY A 25 11.89 9.02 -13.51
N GLY A 26 12.41 8.77 -14.70
CA GLY A 26 13.34 9.67 -15.39
C GLY A 26 12.72 11.04 -15.65
N ARG A 27 11.46 11.09 -16.11
CA ARG A 27 10.73 12.35 -16.26
C ARG A 27 10.59 13.10 -14.94
N LEU A 28 10.16 12.41 -13.89
CA LEU A 28 9.97 13.02 -12.56
C LEU A 28 11.28 13.60 -12.01
N VAL A 29 12.36 12.82 -12.07
CA VAL A 29 13.69 13.24 -11.61
C VAL A 29 14.21 14.40 -12.43
N SER A 30 14.07 14.36 -13.76
CA SER A 30 14.50 15.44 -14.63
C SER A 30 13.78 16.75 -14.33
N THR A 31 12.45 16.73 -14.17
CA THR A 31 11.68 17.93 -13.82
C THR A 31 12.11 18.47 -12.47
N PHE A 32 12.20 17.59 -11.46
CA PHE A 32 12.62 17.98 -10.12
C PHE A 32 14.02 18.59 -10.09
N TYR A 33 14.96 18.00 -10.84
CA TYR A 33 16.33 18.50 -10.92
C TYR A 33 16.41 19.90 -11.55
N VAL A 34 15.66 20.13 -12.63
CA VAL A 34 15.58 21.44 -13.27
C VAL A 34 14.99 22.48 -12.32
N ASP A 35 13.95 22.12 -11.56
CA ASP A 35 13.37 23.02 -10.55
C ASP A 35 14.41 23.40 -9.49
N VAL A 36 15.14 22.42 -8.94
CA VAL A 36 16.20 22.68 -7.94
C VAL A 36 17.25 23.64 -8.50
N LEU A 37 17.75 23.38 -9.71
CA LEU A 37 18.77 24.22 -10.33
C LEU A 37 18.25 25.65 -10.58
N TRP A 38 16.99 25.78 -10.99
CA TRP A 38 16.35 27.07 -11.17
C TRP A 38 16.26 27.84 -9.84
N PHE A 39 15.79 27.19 -8.77
CA PHE A 39 15.67 27.81 -7.44
C PHE A 39 17.03 28.17 -6.85
N GLU A 40 18.07 27.37 -7.11
CA GLU A 40 19.46 27.67 -6.76
C GLU A 40 19.95 28.90 -7.51
N SER A 41 19.75 28.96 -8.83
CA SER A 41 20.17 30.10 -9.66
C SER A 41 19.48 31.42 -9.27
N ALA A 42 18.24 31.34 -8.78
CA ALA A 42 17.47 32.49 -8.30
C ALA A 42 17.77 32.85 -6.83
N GLY A 43 18.58 32.05 -6.11
CA GLY A 43 18.91 32.28 -4.70
C GLY A 43 17.80 31.91 -3.70
N TYR A 44 16.74 31.23 -4.14
CA TYR A 44 15.56 30.86 -3.33
C TYR A 44 15.54 29.40 -2.89
N LEU A 45 16.70 28.74 -2.88
CA LEU A 45 16.83 27.32 -2.52
C LEU A 45 16.26 27.00 -1.12
N GLY A 46 16.39 27.91 -0.15
CA GLY A 46 15.82 27.73 1.19
C GLY A 46 14.28 27.65 1.19
N VAL A 47 13.61 28.45 0.34
CA VAL A 47 12.14 28.44 0.21
C VAL A 47 11.67 27.14 -0.44
N PHE A 48 12.39 26.67 -1.45
CA PHE A 48 12.12 25.38 -2.10
C PHE A 48 12.14 24.23 -1.11
N TRP A 49 13.19 24.13 -0.28
CA TRP A 49 13.29 23.08 0.73
C TRP A 49 12.24 23.22 1.82
N THR A 50 11.99 24.42 2.31
CA THR A 50 10.97 24.66 3.34
C THR A 50 9.59 24.21 2.84
N ARG A 51 9.20 24.63 1.63
CA ARG A 51 7.93 24.21 1.02
C ARG A 51 7.86 22.71 0.80
N THR A 52 8.93 22.11 0.24
CA THR A 52 8.99 20.68 -0.04
C THR A 52 8.87 19.85 1.23
N LEU A 53 9.64 20.21 2.27
CA LEU A 53 9.62 19.52 3.56
C LEU A 53 8.25 19.61 4.23
N TRP A 54 7.59 20.76 4.22
CA TRP A 54 6.25 20.90 4.80
C TRP A 54 5.20 20.11 4.03
N GLN A 55 5.21 20.15 2.70
CA GLN A 55 4.26 19.42 1.87
C GLN A 55 4.38 17.91 2.07
N TRP A 56 5.61 17.38 2.05
CA TRP A 56 5.85 15.96 2.26
C TRP A 56 5.68 15.56 3.73
N GLY A 57 6.14 16.39 4.66
CA GLY A 57 6.00 16.18 6.10
C GLY A 57 4.55 16.04 6.52
N LEU A 58 3.67 16.95 6.07
CA LEU A 58 2.25 16.88 6.39
C LEU A 58 1.58 15.63 5.83
N ARG A 59 1.94 15.22 4.60
CA ARG A 59 1.43 13.99 3.97
C ARG A 59 1.87 12.73 4.72
N VAL A 60 3.14 12.67 5.10
CA VAL A 60 3.70 11.53 5.85
C VAL A 60 3.09 11.46 7.24
N VAL A 61 3.02 12.57 7.96
CA VAL A 61 2.42 12.62 9.30
C VAL A 61 0.93 12.26 9.23
N GLY A 62 0.17 12.87 8.31
CA GLY A 62 -1.25 12.56 8.14
C GLY A 62 -1.49 11.10 7.76
N GLY A 63 -0.68 10.56 6.83
CA GLY A 63 -0.73 9.15 6.45
C GLY A 63 -0.38 8.22 7.60
N ALA A 64 0.64 8.55 8.40
CA ALA A 64 1.02 7.77 9.57
C ALA A 64 -0.07 7.77 10.65
N VAL A 65 -0.71 8.92 10.90
CA VAL A 65 -1.85 9.02 11.82
C VAL A 65 -3.02 8.17 11.33
N ALA A 66 -3.38 8.28 10.05
CA ALA A 66 -4.46 7.48 9.47
C ALA A 66 -4.13 5.97 9.54
N ALA A 67 -2.91 5.57 9.19
CA ALA A 67 -2.46 4.19 9.27
C ALA A 67 -2.48 3.69 10.72
N ALA A 68 -2.07 4.50 11.69
CA ALA A 68 -2.11 4.16 13.10
C ALA A 68 -3.55 3.95 13.60
N LEU A 69 -4.49 4.80 13.18
CA LEU A 69 -5.91 4.64 13.52
C LEU A 69 -6.50 3.36 12.94
N VAL A 70 -6.23 3.08 11.66
CA VAL A 70 -6.68 1.84 11.01
C VAL A 70 -6.06 0.63 11.69
N TYR A 71 -4.75 0.67 11.95
CA TYR A 71 -4.05 -0.41 12.65
C TYR A 71 -4.62 -0.66 14.04
N ALA A 72 -4.84 0.40 14.83
CA ALA A 72 -5.44 0.30 16.16
C ALA A 72 -6.86 -0.28 16.10
N ASN A 73 -7.68 0.20 15.15
CA ASN A 73 -9.02 -0.32 14.93
C ASN A 73 -9.01 -1.82 14.60
N LEU A 74 -8.22 -2.22 13.60
CA LEU A 74 -8.10 -3.62 13.18
C LEU A 74 -7.53 -4.49 14.30
N ARG A 75 -6.59 -3.98 15.10
CA ARG A 75 -6.05 -4.70 16.26
C ARG A 75 -7.15 -4.99 17.29
N ILE A 76 -7.94 -4.00 17.67
CA ILE A 76 -9.07 -4.18 18.62
C ILE A 76 -10.08 -5.19 18.07
N VAL A 77 -10.41 -5.09 16.78
CA VAL A 77 -11.33 -6.03 16.11
C VAL A 77 -10.73 -7.44 16.12
N SER A 78 -9.44 -7.60 15.84
CA SER A 78 -8.78 -8.91 15.86
C SER A 78 -8.75 -9.55 17.25
N GLU A 79 -8.56 -8.76 18.30
CA GLU A 79 -8.56 -9.23 19.69
C GLU A 79 -9.99 -9.61 20.14
N THR A 80 -11.03 -8.92 19.64
CA THR A 80 -12.44 -9.18 19.97
C THR A 80 -13.08 -10.31 19.14
N LEU A 81 -12.62 -10.56 17.91
CA LEU A 81 -13.10 -11.64 17.03
C LEU A 81 -12.62 -13.05 17.43
N GLY A 82 -12.11 -13.23 18.65
CA GLY A 82 -11.59 -14.49 19.20
C GLY A 82 -12.55 -15.68 19.31
N ALA A 83 -13.73 -15.63 18.66
CA ALA A 83 -14.60 -16.76 18.37
C ALA A 83 -15.59 -16.36 17.27
N ILE A 84 -15.20 -16.43 15.99
CA ILE A 84 -16.18 -16.41 14.90
C ILE A 84 -17.02 -17.69 15.06
N GLN A 85 -18.17 -17.57 15.71
CA GLN A 85 -19.19 -18.62 15.71
C GLN A 85 -19.86 -18.59 14.35
N ILE A 86 -19.38 -19.44 13.43
CA ILE A 86 -20.07 -19.66 12.16
C ILE A 86 -21.38 -20.37 12.52
N LYS A 87 -22.47 -19.61 12.64
CA LYS A 87 -23.80 -20.15 12.91
C LYS A 87 -24.32 -20.80 11.62
N ARG A 88 -23.90 -22.05 11.37
CA ARG A 88 -24.40 -22.84 10.25
C ARG A 88 -25.69 -23.53 10.70
N ARG A 89 -26.82 -23.17 10.09
CA ARG A 89 -28.09 -23.88 10.26
C ARG A 89 -28.08 -25.08 9.30
N VAL A 90 -28.03 -26.30 9.81
CA VAL A 90 -28.09 -27.53 9.00
C VAL A 90 -29.39 -28.25 9.34
N GLY A 91 -30.42 -28.07 8.51
CA GLY A 91 -31.76 -28.56 8.82
C GLY A 91 -32.35 -27.86 10.06
N ASP A 92 -32.76 -28.65 11.06
CA ASP A 92 -33.35 -28.19 12.34
C ASP A 92 -32.31 -28.04 13.48
N LEU A 93 -31.02 -28.25 13.18
CA LEU A 93 -29.93 -28.19 14.17
C LEU A 93 -29.17 -26.85 14.06
N GLU A 94 -29.10 -26.12 15.18
CA GLU A 94 -28.21 -24.97 15.35
C GLU A 94 -26.88 -25.43 15.98
N ILE A 95 -25.86 -25.71 15.15
CA ILE A 95 -24.53 -26.11 15.64
C ILE A 95 -23.68 -24.84 15.80
N ALA A 96 -23.45 -24.44 17.05
CA ALA A 96 -22.57 -23.34 17.42
C ALA A 96 -21.20 -23.89 17.86
N GLU A 97 -20.39 -24.35 16.91
CA GLU A 97 -19.06 -24.89 17.21
C GLU A 97 -18.06 -23.74 17.37
N LYS A 98 -17.42 -23.64 18.55
CA LYS A 98 -16.34 -22.69 18.80
C LYS A 98 -15.08 -23.19 18.08
N LEU A 99 -14.79 -22.62 16.91
CA LEU A 99 -13.56 -22.91 16.19
C LEU A 99 -12.35 -22.61 17.08
N PRO A 100 -11.45 -23.58 17.34
CA PRO A 100 -10.31 -23.39 18.21
C PRO A 100 -9.36 -22.34 17.64
N ARG A 101 -8.84 -21.48 18.55
CA ARG A 101 -8.02 -20.29 18.24
C ARG A 101 -6.75 -20.57 17.40
N SER A 102 -6.34 -21.83 17.26
CA SER A 102 -5.14 -22.22 16.52
C SER A 102 -5.26 -22.09 15.00
N TYR A 103 -6.48 -21.90 14.46
CA TYR A 103 -6.70 -21.78 13.01
C TYR A 103 -6.69 -20.34 12.49
N VAL A 104 -6.61 -19.34 13.39
CA VAL A 104 -6.53 -17.90 13.05
C VAL A 104 -5.09 -17.43 13.25
N HIS A 105 -4.16 -18.03 12.53
CA HIS A 105 -2.84 -17.46 12.32
C HIS A 105 -2.76 -17.07 10.85
N TRP A 106 -3.22 -15.85 10.54
CA TRP A 106 -2.94 -15.24 9.24
C TRP A 106 -1.66 -14.42 9.41
N GLY A 107 -0.55 -15.05 9.03
CA GLY A 107 0.63 -14.34 8.56
C GLY A 107 0.51 -14.11 7.06
#